data_AF-A0A2W2B4T1-F1
#
_entry.id   AF-A0A2W2B4T1-F1
#
_cell.length_a   1.000
_cell.length_b   1.000
_cell.length_c   1.000
_cell.angle_alpha   90.00
_cell.angle_beta   90.00
_cell.angle_gamma   90.00
#
_symmetry.space_group_name_H-M   'P 1'
#
loop_
_entity.id
_entity.type
_entity.pdbx_description
1 polymer ?
#
loop_
_entity_poly.entity_id
_entity_poly.type
_entity_poly.pdbx_seq_one_letter_code
_entity_poly.pdbx_strand_id
1 'polypeptide(L)'
;GGDLSSTGGADRAGEAPPPAPPTRLTILVERAASTLALGRLIRRDAEGLERQVHRTLLTALLDRSRPVDEVALRARGLGLVLERRHLVGVVVRHRGDGVVRHRGDEPSASGGSVTRSKSAAETGPAGDPVAGGDWGLTGDDPGPARLRDLAEAVGQALREANLTALTSAVDDQSVGTLLILPDRAAEERALTAFAAALRRGRPQQRHRDPAGVTGGLIIAAGSGVGSLREAGRSLTEARQVAEAARRDRRELPIFRLPHVGLSGLLHLLRDEPRLQTFVERELGALLAYDARHPREQLLGTLRAYLEQGRNKSAAAGVAHLSRPAFYERLARIGRILDADLDSVETCLSLHVALLALDTIRTP
;
A
#
# COMPACT_ATOMS: atom_id res chain seq x y z
N GLY A 1 -2.19 12.30 -82.34
CA GLY A 1 -2.47 13.66 -81.84
C GLY A 1 -3.96 13.85 -81.93
N GLY A 2 -4.67 14.23 -80.88
CA GLY A 2 -4.36 15.39 -80.02
C GLY A 2 -4.69 16.64 -80.83
N ASP A 3 -5.51 17.61 -80.40
CA ASP A 3 -5.92 18.07 -79.07
C ASP A 3 -7.19 18.95 -79.26
N LEU A 4 -8.19 18.91 -78.37
CA LEU A 4 -8.47 19.89 -77.29
C LEU A 4 -8.52 21.35 -77.81
N SER A 5 -9.46 22.25 -77.52
CA SER A 5 -10.50 22.41 -76.49
C SER A 5 -11.17 23.78 -76.82
N SER A 6 -12.46 24.07 -76.57
CA SER A 6 -12.97 24.67 -75.33
C SER A 6 -14.12 25.64 -75.70
N THR A 7 -15.31 25.48 -75.12
CA THR A 7 -16.00 26.50 -74.28
C THR A 7 -17.50 26.18 -74.15
N GLY A 8 -17.99 26.19 -72.90
CA GLY A 8 -19.42 26.19 -72.58
C GLY A 8 -19.72 25.41 -71.30
N GLY A 9 -19.62 26.08 -70.16
CA GLY A 9 -19.66 25.46 -68.83
C GLY A 9 -21.01 24.94 -68.36
N ALA A 10 -20.94 23.94 -67.49
CA ALA A 10 -21.89 23.49 -66.49
C ALA A 10 -21.13 22.35 -65.77
N ASP A 11 -21.09 22.17 -64.48
CA ASP A 11 -21.68 22.80 -63.32
C ASP A 11 -20.82 22.21 -62.19
N ARG A 12 -20.42 22.99 -61.19
CA ARG A 12 -19.75 22.40 -60.02
C ARG A 12 -20.82 21.61 -59.29
N ALA A 13 -20.87 20.30 -59.55
CA ALA A 13 -21.66 19.36 -58.78
C ALA A 13 -21.26 19.50 -57.31
N GLY A 14 -22.07 20.25 -56.57
CA GLY A 14 -22.01 20.29 -55.12
C GLY A 14 -22.22 18.86 -54.63
N GLU A 15 -21.21 18.31 -53.99
CA GLU A 15 -21.33 17.09 -53.23
C GLU A 15 -22.39 17.35 -52.15
N ALA A 16 -23.58 16.82 -52.39
CA ALA A 16 -24.71 16.98 -51.48
C ALA A 16 -24.31 16.41 -50.12
N PRO A 17 -24.51 17.14 -49.00
CA PRO A 17 -24.26 16.60 -47.69
C PRO A 17 -25.07 15.31 -47.52
N PRO A 18 -24.52 14.29 -46.84
CA PRO A 18 -25.21 13.02 -46.68
C PRO A 18 -26.60 13.26 -46.09
N PRO A 19 -27.64 12.55 -46.56
CA PRO A 19 -28.99 12.77 -46.10
C PRO A 19 -29.03 12.65 -44.58
N ALA A 20 -29.55 13.69 -43.91
CA ALA A 20 -29.68 13.69 -42.47
C ALA A 20 -30.40 12.41 -42.04
N PRO A 21 -29.88 11.68 -41.03
CA PRO A 21 -30.45 10.42 -40.62
C PRO A 21 -31.93 10.62 -40.30
N PRO A 22 -32.84 9.75 -40.80
CA PRO A 22 -34.27 9.92 -40.58
C PRO A 22 -34.53 10.04 -39.08
N THR A 23 -35.35 11.02 -38.68
CA THR A 23 -35.56 11.47 -37.29
C THR A 23 -35.85 10.32 -36.32
N ARG A 24 -36.47 9.24 -36.82
CA ARG A 24 -36.76 8.00 -36.09
C ARG A 24 -35.50 7.24 -35.67
N LEU A 25 -34.45 7.19 -36.49
CA LEU A 25 -33.17 6.58 -36.15
C LEU A 25 -32.41 7.41 -35.11
N THR A 26 -32.46 8.74 -35.20
CA THR A 26 -31.88 9.63 -34.19
C THR A 26 -32.56 9.45 -32.83
N ILE A 27 -33.89 9.43 -32.79
CA ILE A 27 -34.67 9.17 -31.57
C ILE A 27 -34.34 7.78 -30.99
N LEU A 28 -34.16 6.75 -31.83
CA LEU A 28 -33.77 5.41 -31.38
C LEU A 28 -32.36 5.39 -30.79
N VAL A 29 -31.40 6.06 -31.42
CA VAL A 29 -30.02 6.17 -30.90
C VAL A 29 -30.00 6.96 -29.59
N GLU A 30 -30.72 8.06 -29.48
CA GLU A 30 -30.84 8.84 -28.24
C GLU A 30 -31.51 8.06 -27.11
N ARG A 31 -32.58 7.31 -27.41
CA ARG A 31 -33.25 6.41 -26.46
C ARG A 31 -32.32 5.27 -26.02
N ALA A 32 -31.58 4.67 -26.94
CA ALA A 32 -30.60 3.63 -26.65
C ALA A 32 -29.45 4.17 -25.78
N ALA A 33 -28.90 5.34 -26.12
CA ALA A 33 -27.85 6.01 -25.35
C ALA A 33 -28.33 6.37 -23.93
N SER A 34 -29.54 6.91 -23.80
CA SER A 34 -30.16 7.23 -22.50
C SER A 34 -30.38 5.99 -21.64
N THR A 35 -30.87 4.90 -22.25
CA THR A 35 -31.08 3.61 -21.56
C THR A 35 -29.75 3.01 -21.10
N LEU A 36 -28.71 3.09 -21.93
CA LEU A 36 -27.38 2.59 -21.59
C LEU A 36 -26.69 3.45 -20.52
N ALA A 37 -26.88 4.77 -20.54
CA ALA A 37 -26.39 5.67 -19.50
C ALA A 37 -27.06 5.36 -18.14
N LEU A 38 -28.39 5.20 -18.12
CA LEU A 38 -29.14 4.78 -16.93
C LEU A 38 -28.70 3.41 -16.43
N GLY A 39 -28.55 2.43 -17.32
CA GLY A 39 -28.05 1.09 -16.95
C GLY A 39 -26.65 1.11 -16.34
N ARG A 40 -25.76 1.97 -16.87
CA ARG A 40 -24.42 2.16 -16.28
C ARG A 40 -24.46 2.85 -14.92
N LEU A 41 -25.36 3.82 -14.72
CA LEU A 41 -25.53 4.51 -13.44
C LEU A 41 -26.06 3.56 -12.36
N ILE A 42 -27.14 2.82 -12.66
CA ILE A 42 -27.74 1.84 -11.73
C ILE A 42 -26.70 0.77 -11.35
N ARG A 43 -25.93 0.27 -12.33
CA ARG A 43 -24.86 -0.70 -12.05
C ARG A 43 -23.78 -0.10 -11.16
N ARG A 44 -23.35 1.14 -11.42
CA ARG A 44 -22.34 1.84 -10.61
C ARG A 44 -22.83 2.07 -9.17
N ASP A 45 -24.11 2.40 -9.00
CA ASP A 45 -24.73 2.59 -7.68
C ASP A 45 -24.84 1.25 -6.93
N ALA A 46 -25.25 0.18 -7.61
CA ALA A 46 -25.29 -1.17 -7.05
C ALA A 46 -23.89 -1.65 -6.61
N GLU A 47 -22.87 -1.45 -7.46
CA GLU A 47 -21.47 -1.73 -7.13
C GLU A 47 -20.95 -0.86 -5.99
N GLY A 48 -21.42 0.39 -5.89
CA GLY A 48 -21.12 1.30 -4.78
C GLY A 48 -21.70 0.80 -3.46
N LEU A 49 -22.97 0.37 -3.48
CA LEU A 49 -23.68 -0.18 -2.33
C LEU A 49 -23.03 -1.49 -1.87
N GLU A 50 -22.75 -2.42 -2.78
CA GLU A 50 -22.10 -3.69 -2.46
C GLU A 50 -20.74 -3.46 -1.79
N ARG A 51 -19.91 -2.56 -2.34
CA ARG A 51 -18.63 -2.17 -1.72
C ARG A 51 -18.81 -1.55 -0.34
N GLN A 52 -19.83 -0.71 -0.16
CA GLN A 52 -20.13 -0.10 1.14
C GLN A 52 -20.56 -1.15 2.16
N VAL A 53 -21.37 -2.14 1.78
CA VAL A 53 -21.77 -3.22 2.69
C VAL A 53 -20.59 -4.14 3.00
N HIS A 54 -19.81 -4.56 2.00
CA HIS A 54 -18.60 -5.37 2.22
C HIS A 54 -17.62 -4.68 3.17
N ARG A 55 -17.40 -3.37 2.99
CA ARG A 55 -16.61 -2.55 3.92
C ARG A 55 -17.15 -2.63 5.32
N THR A 56 -18.44 -2.34 5.48
CA THR A 56 -19.08 -2.32 6.81
C THR A 56 -18.96 -3.68 7.51
N LEU A 57 -19.11 -4.79 6.78
CA LEU A 57 -18.99 -6.14 7.35
C LEU A 57 -17.54 -6.51 7.71
N LEU A 58 -16.58 -6.22 6.83
CA LEU A 58 -15.17 -6.51 7.10
C LEU A 58 -14.63 -5.66 8.25
N THR A 59 -14.96 -4.37 8.30
CA THR A 59 -14.59 -3.49 9.42
C THR A 59 -15.21 -4.00 10.72
N ALA A 60 -16.48 -4.43 10.70
CA ALA A 60 -17.12 -5.01 11.90
C ALA A 60 -16.43 -6.29 12.39
N LEU A 61 -15.89 -7.12 11.47
CA LEU A 61 -15.11 -8.31 11.81
C LEU A 61 -13.73 -7.98 12.36
N LEU A 62 -13.06 -6.97 11.81
CA LEU A 62 -11.73 -6.52 12.23
C LEU A 62 -11.77 -5.90 13.63
N ASP A 63 -12.69 -4.96 13.84
CA ASP A 63 -12.80 -4.19 15.10
C ASP A 63 -13.57 -4.96 16.18
N ARG A 64 -14.15 -6.12 15.83
CA ARG A 64 -15.08 -6.89 16.66
C ARG A 64 -16.22 -6.02 17.23
N SER A 65 -16.62 -5.00 16.46
CA SER A 65 -17.57 -3.98 16.91
C SER A 65 -19.02 -4.48 16.94
N ARG A 66 -19.29 -5.68 16.40
CA ARG A 66 -20.63 -6.27 16.34
C ARG A 66 -20.63 -7.75 16.72
N PRO A 67 -21.73 -8.27 17.29
CA PRO A 67 -21.89 -9.70 17.50
C PRO A 67 -21.86 -10.46 16.17
N VAL A 68 -21.27 -11.65 16.20
CA VAL A 68 -21.03 -12.51 15.04
C VAL A 68 -22.33 -12.85 14.30
N ASP A 69 -23.42 -13.02 15.04
CA ASP A 69 -24.73 -13.39 14.49
C ASP A 69 -25.33 -12.25 13.64
N GLU A 70 -25.10 -10.99 14.00
CA GLU A 70 -25.55 -9.85 13.20
C GLU A 70 -24.75 -9.77 11.89
N VAL A 71 -23.44 -10.03 11.95
CA VAL A 71 -22.58 -10.06 10.76
C VAL A 71 -23.01 -11.21 9.83
N ALA A 72 -23.29 -12.39 10.38
CA ALA A 72 -23.79 -13.54 9.63
C ALA A 72 -25.15 -13.26 8.98
N LEU A 73 -26.07 -12.60 9.70
CA LEU A 73 -27.39 -12.23 9.18
C LEU A 73 -27.27 -11.25 7.99
N ARG A 74 -26.44 -10.22 8.12
CA ARG A 74 -26.21 -9.25 7.04
C ARG A 74 -25.51 -9.88 5.84
N ALA A 75 -24.53 -10.77 6.07
CA ALA A 75 -23.86 -11.50 4.99
C ALA A 75 -24.84 -12.42 4.25
N ARG A 76 -25.76 -13.09 4.96
CA ARG A 76 -26.85 -13.86 4.35
C ARG A 76 -27.75 -12.99 3.47
N GLY A 77 -28.02 -11.76 3.87
CA GLY A 77 -28.74 -10.77 3.06
C GLY A 77 -28.06 -10.45 1.72
N LEU A 78 -26.75 -10.69 1.61
CA LEU A 78 -25.97 -10.56 0.36
C LEU A 78 -25.83 -11.89 -0.41
N GLY A 79 -26.50 -12.96 0.03
CA GLY A 79 -26.33 -14.31 -0.52
C GLY A 79 -25.05 -15.02 -0.05
N LEU A 80 -24.34 -14.47 0.94
CA LEU A 80 -23.09 -15.03 1.45
C LEU A 80 -23.37 -15.88 2.69
N VAL A 81 -23.24 -17.19 2.55
CA VAL A 81 -23.37 -18.14 3.67
C VAL A 81 -22.01 -18.34 4.32
N LEU A 82 -21.80 -17.74 5.49
CA LEU A 82 -20.54 -17.81 6.24
C LEU A 82 -20.48 -18.98 7.25
N GLU A 83 -21.63 -19.55 7.61
CA GLU A 83 -21.70 -20.65 8.56
C GLU A 83 -21.21 -21.96 7.96
N ARG A 84 -20.47 -22.75 8.75
CA ARG A 84 -19.90 -24.06 8.36
C ARG A 84 -19.02 -23.99 7.11
N ARG A 85 -18.46 -22.82 6.82
CA ARG A 85 -17.49 -22.60 5.76
C ARG A 85 -16.09 -22.52 6.33
N HIS A 86 -15.12 -22.84 5.49
CA HIS A 86 -13.73 -22.56 5.77
C HIS A 86 -13.41 -21.14 5.29
N LEU A 87 -12.94 -20.29 6.19
CA LEU A 87 -12.71 -18.87 5.93
C LEU A 87 -11.22 -18.58 5.95
N VAL A 88 -10.74 -17.75 5.01
CA VAL A 88 -9.32 -17.35 4.95
C VAL A 88 -9.23 -15.85 4.69
N GLY A 89 -8.60 -15.14 5.61
CA GLY A 89 -8.25 -13.74 5.44
C GLY A 89 -7.06 -13.60 4.49
N VAL A 90 -7.18 -12.69 3.53
CA VAL A 90 -6.15 -12.37 2.54
C VAL A 90 -6.01 -10.86 2.48
N VAL A 91 -4.79 -10.35 2.42
CA VAL A 91 -4.50 -8.93 2.22
C VAL A 91 -3.61 -8.79 1.00
N VAL A 92 -4.01 -7.89 0.11
CA VAL A 92 -3.28 -7.54 -1.10
C VAL A 92 -2.86 -6.09 -0.98
N ARG A 93 -1.58 -5.81 -1.26
CA ARG A 93 -1.06 -4.44 -1.27
C ARG A 93 0.05 -4.27 -2.30
N HIS A 94 0.28 -3.04 -2.70
CA HIS A 94 1.50 -2.73 -3.43
C HIS A 94 2.71 -2.85 -2.52
N ARG A 95 3.79 -3.40 -3.07
CA ARG A 95 5.13 -3.33 -2.50
C ARG A 95 5.57 -1.88 -2.66
N GLY A 96 5.23 -1.05 -1.68
CA GLY A 96 5.50 0.38 -1.75
C GLY A 96 6.99 0.64 -1.94
N ASP A 97 7.34 1.58 -2.82
CA ASP A 97 8.64 2.22 -2.81
C ASP A 97 8.85 2.77 -1.40
N GLY A 98 9.87 2.26 -0.72
CA GLY A 98 10.45 3.03 0.37
C GLY A 98 10.85 4.36 -0.26
N VAL A 99 10.22 5.45 0.16
CA VAL A 99 10.58 6.80 -0.26
C VAL A 99 12.09 6.96 -0.01
N VAL A 100 12.89 6.75 -1.05
CA VAL A 100 14.26 7.25 -1.08
C VAL A 100 14.06 8.74 -1.20
N ARG A 101 14.07 9.44 -0.07
CA ARG A 101 14.15 10.90 -0.07
C ARG A 101 15.44 11.22 -0.80
N HIS A 102 15.32 11.68 -2.04
CA HIS A 102 16.44 12.26 -2.76
C HIS A 102 16.97 13.42 -1.90
N ARG A 103 18.18 13.21 -1.39
CA ARG A 103 19.01 14.26 -0.80
C ARG A 103 19.42 15.17 -1.95
N GLY A 104 18.72 16.28 -2.13
CA GLY A 104 19.06 17.22 -3.20
C GLY A 104 17.99 18.26 -3.49
N ASP A 105 17.56 18.99 -2.46
CA ASP A 105 17.11 20.37 -2.65
C ASP A 105 17.75 21.19 -1.53
N GLU A 106 19.01 21.58 -1.75
CA GLU A 106 19.60 22.70 -1.03
C GLU A 106 19.13 23.99 -1.73
N PRO A 107 18.35 24.86 -1.09
CA PRO A 107 18.21 26.22 -1.58
C PRO A 107 19.54 26.94 -1.33
N SER A 108 20.20 27.34 -2.42
CA SER A 108 21.38 28.20 -2.40
C SER A 108 21.06 29.48 -1.63
N ALA A 109 21.66 29.62 -0.45
CA ALA A 109 21.68 30.88 0.28
C ALA A 109 22.69 31.83 -0.38
N SER A 110 22.18 32.75 -1.19
CA SER A 110 22.87 34.00 -1.53
C SER A 110 22.53 35.05 -0.48
N GLY A 111 23.53 35.88 -0.15
CA GLY A 111 23.62 36.64 1.08
C GLY A 111 22.60 37.75 1.28
N GLY A 112 22.45 38.10 2.57
CA GLY A 112 21.72 39.27 3.02
C GLY A 112 22.05 39.54 4.48
N SER A 113 23.13 40.29 4.69
CA SER A 113 23.40 41.01 5.94
C SER A 113 22.18 41.88 6.30
N VAL A 114 21.75 41.87 7.57
CA VAL A 114 21.39 43.08 8.33
C VAL A 114 21.10 42.70 9.80
N THR A 115 21.49 43.64 10.63
CA THR A 115 21.60 43.69 12.08
C THR A 115 20.29 43.75 12.86
N ARG A 116 20.42 43.37 14.15
CA ARG A 116 19.86 44.02 15.35
C ARG A 116 18.55 43.46 15.91
N SER A 117 18.70 42.87 17.10
CA SER A 117 17.70 42.55 18.11
C SER A 117 16.93 43.80 18.59
N LYS A 118 15.61 43.67 18.79
CA LYS A 118 14.93 44.23 19.97
C LYS A 118 13.58 43.56 20.23
N SER A 119 13.39 43.27 21.52
CA SER A 119 12.19 42.84 22.23
C SER A 119 11.01 43.81 22.11
N ALA A 120 9.77 43.31 22.22
CA ALA A 120 8.91 43.41 23.42
C ALA A 120 7.42 43.13 23.06
N ALA A 121 6.66 42.83 24.10
CA ALA A 121 5.28 42.33 24.15
C ALA A 121 4.22 43.27 23.54
N GLU A 122 3.04 42.71 23.21
CA GLU A 122 1.74 43.18 23.73
C GLU A 122 0.55 42.33 23.23
N THR A 123 -0.61 42.58 23.85
CA THR A 123 -1.66 41.63 24.21
C THR A 123 -3.01 42.06 23.60
N GLY A 124 -3.62 41.25 22.71
CA GLY A 124 -5.05 41.17 22.33
C GLY A 124 -5.78 42.43 21.79
N PRO A 125 -7.07 42.36 21.35
CA PRO A 125 -7.94 41.20 21.06
C PRO A 125 -8.68 41.22 19.69
N ALA A 126 -9.34 40.09 19.37
CA ALA A 126 -10.53 39.82 18.54
C ALA A 126 -10.96 40.74 17.36
N GLY A 127 -11.08 40.11 16.17
CA GLY A 127 -11.93 40.54 15.05
C GLY A 127 -12.06 39.43 13.98
N ASP A 128 -13.26 38.87 13.81
CA ASP A 128 -13.66 37.94 12.73
C ASP A 128 -13.91 38.68 11.38
N PRO A 129 -14.25 38.02 10.26
CA PRO A 129 -13.38 37.21 9.42
C PRO A 129 -13.38 37.76 7.97
N VAL A 130 -12.21 37.92 7.34
CA VAL A 130 -12.17 38.31 5.92
C VAL A 130 -12.09 37.06 5.06
N ALA A 131 -13.17 36.83 4.30
CA ALA A 131 -13.22 35.92 3.16
C ALA A 131 -12.07 36.21 2.19
N GLY A 132 -11.29 35.18 1.86
CA GLY A 132 -10.22 35.30 0.89
C GLY A 132 -9.56 33.96 0.57
N GLY A 133 -9.89 33.44 -0.61
CA GLY A 133 -9.00 32.58 -1.37
C GLY A 133 -8.97 31.11 -0.96
N ASP A 134 -9.96 30.37 -1.45
CA ASP A 134 -9.81 28.96 -1.80
C ASP A 134 -8.59 28.78 -2.72
N TRP A 135 -7.43 28.50 -2.13
CA TRP A 135 -6.33 27.90 -2.85
C TRP A 135 -6.54 26.40 -2.84
N GLY A 136 -7.30 25.95 -3.85
CA GLY A 136 -7.36 24.57 -4.27
C GLY A 136 -5.96 24.02 -4.57
N LEU A 137 -5.34 23.47 -3.54
CA LEU A 137 -4.28 22.48 -3.63
C LEU A 137 -4.80 21.18 -3.00
N THR A 138 -5.91 20.66 -3.52
CA THR A 138 -6.05 19.20 -3.56
C THR A 138 -5.07 18.70 -4.61
N GLY A 139 -3.79 18.65 -4.22
CA GLY A 139 -2.84 17.81 -4.92
C GLY A 139 -3.49 16.45 -5.03
N ASP A 140 -3.58 15.96 -6.26
CA ASP A 140 -4.10 14.66 -6.63
C ASP A 140 -3.32 13.61 -5.84
N ASP A 141 -3.77 13.30 -4.61
CA ASP A 141 -3.16 12.26 -3.80
C ASP A 141 -3.37 10.97 -4.59
N PRO A 142 -2.31 10.35 -5.11
CA PRO A 142 -2.46 9.15 -5.91
C PRO A 142 -2.93 7.96 -5.05
N GLY A 143 -2.95 8.07 -3.71
CA GLY A 143 -3.40 7.04 -2.78
C GLY A 143 -4.82 6.53 -3.06
N PRO A 144 -5.87 7.40 -3.00
CA PRO A 144 -7.25 7.02 -3.32
C PRO A 144 -7.45 6.38 -4.69
N ALA A 145 -6.70 6.81 -5.70
CA ALA A 145 -6.76 6.24 -7.04
C ALA A 145 -6.11 4.84 -7.10
N ARG A 146 -4.90 4.68 -6.55
CA ARG A 146 -4.20 3.39 -6.48
C ARG A 146 -4.99 2.35 -5.68
N LEU A 147 -5.59 2.75 -4.56
CA LEU A 147 -6.41 1.86 -3.75
C LEU A 147 -7.66 1.39 -4.49
N ARG A 148 -8.26 2.26 -5.30
CA ARG A 148 -9.40 1.92 -6.16
C ARG A 148 -8.98 0.93 -7.26
N ASP A 149 -7.88 1.18 -7.94
CA ASP A 149 -7.33 0.29 -8.97
C ASP A 149 -7.00 -1.08 -8.39
N LEU A 150 -6.40 -1.11 -7.19
CA LEU A 150 -6.10 -2.34 -6.47
C LEU A 150 -7.37 -3.11 -6.09
N ALA A 151 -8.40 -2.42 -5.60
CA ALA A 151 -9.68 -3.04 -5.26
C ALA A 151 -10.38 -3.61 -6.50
N GLU A 152 -10.30 -2.93 -7.65
CA GLU A 152 -10.82 -3.42 -8.92
C GLU A 152 -10.06 -4.66 -9.39
N ALA A 153 -8.72 -4.66 -9.31
CA ALA A 153 -7.89 -5.81 -9.64
C ALA A 153 -8.19 -7.03 -8.74
N VAL A 154 -8.38 -6.81 -7.43
CA VAL A 154 -8.79 -7.87 -6.49
C VAL A 154 -10.17 -8.42 -6.84
N GLY A 155 -11.15 -7.54 -7.10
CA GLY A 155 -12.49 -7.97 -7.50
C GLY A 155 -12.50 -8.77 -8.80
N GLN A 156 -11.68 -8.35 -9.78
CA GLN A 156 -11.51 -9.07 -11.04
C GLN A 156 -10.86 -10.44 -10.83
N ALA A 157 -9.82 -10.52 -10.02
CA ALA A 157 -9.15 -11.78 -9.71
C ALA A 157 -10.06 -12.79 -8.99
N LEU A 158 -10.94 -12.31 -8.09
CA LEU A 158 -11.95 -13.16 -7.44
C LEU A 158 -12.93 -13.74 -8.46
N ARG A 159 -13.41 -12.93 -9.41
CA ARG A 159 -14.31 -13.40 -10.48
C ARG A 159 -13.63 -14.42 -11.40
N GLU A 160 -12.40 -14.14 -11.84
CA GLU A 160 -11.63 -15.05 -12.69
C GLU A 160 -11.30 -16.38 -12.01
N ALA A 161 -11.05 -16.36 -10.70
CA ALA A 161 -10.81 -17.56 -9.91
C ALA A 161 -12.11 -18.25 -9.45
N ASN A 162 -13.28 -17.68 -9.78
CA ASN A 162 -14.61 -18.14 -9.34
C ASN A 162 -14.71 -18.31 -7.81
N LEU A 163 -14.20 -17.31 -7.06
CA LEU A 163 -14.15 -17.32 -5.61
C LEU A 163 -15.22 -16.40 -5.01
N THR A 164 -15.89 -16.90 -3.99
CA THR A 164 -16.81 -16.12 -3.17
C THR A 164 -16.06 -15.48 -2.00
N ALA A 165 -16.18 -14.16 -1.85
CA ALA A 165 -15.46 -13.45 -0.79
C ALA A 165 -16.11 -12.12 -0.41
N LEU A 166 -15.87 -11.68 0.83
CA LEU A 166 -16.06 -10.27 1.22
C LEU A 166 -14.77 -9.51 0.90
N THR A 167 -14.85 -8.33 0.29
CA THR A 167 -13.66 -7.52 -0.05
C THR A 167 -13.84 -6.05 0.31
N SER A 168 -12.82 -5.46 0.93
CA SER A 168 -12.80 -4.03 1.24
C SER A 168 -11.39 -3.47 1.38
N ALA A 169 -11.24 -2.16 1.27
CA ALA A 169 -10.04 -1.47 1.73
C ALA A 169 -9.89 -1.65 3.24
N VAL A 170 -8.69 -2.01 3.70
CA VAL A 170 -8.38 -2.20 5.12
C VAL A 170 -7.56 -1.03 5.67
N ASP A 171 -6.75 -0.42 4.82
CA ASP A 171 -6.02 0.83 5.05
C ASP A 171 -5.85 1.58 3.73
N ASP A 172 -5.12 2.69 3.73
CA ASP A 172 -4.92 3.55 2.55
C ASP A 172 -4.14 2.88 1.41
N GLN A 173 -3.52 1.72 1.66
CA GLN A 173 -2.58 1.06 0.76
C GLN A 173 -2.90 -0.43 0.53
N SER A 174 -3.93 -0.97 1.19
CA SER A 174 -4.22 -2.40 1.18
C SER A 174 -5.71 -2.73 1.06
N VAL A 175 -5.97 -3.80 0.32
CA VAL A 175 -7.30 -4.39 0.14
C VAL A 175 -7.32 -5.73 0.86
N GLY A 176 -8.24 -5.88 1.80
CA GLY A 176 -8.51 -7.12 2.51
C GLY A 176 -9.67 -7.88 1.89
N THR A 177 -9.52 -9.19 1.88
CA THR A 177 -10.49 -10.14 1.35
C THR A 177 -10.67 -11.27 2.35
N LEU A 178 -11.92 -11.62 2.66
CA LEU A 178 -12.25 -12.83 3.40
C LEU A 178 -12.81 -13.85 2.42
N LEU A 179 -11.99 -14.84 2.04
CA LEU A 179 -12.39 -15.93 1.16
C LEU A 179 -13.34 -16.88 1.90
N ILE A 180 -14.40 -17.29 1.22
CA ILE A 180 -15.42 -18.19 1.74
C ILE A 180 -15.34 -19.50 0.95
N LEU A 181 -14.78 -20.53 1.59
CA LEU A 181 -14.45 -21.81 0.96
C LEU A 181 -15.32 -22.94 1.50
N PRO A 182 -15.57 -24.01 0.70
CA PRO A 182 -16.37 -25.14 1.15
C PRO A 182 -15.70 -25.89 2.32
N ASP A 183 -14.38 -26.09 2.24
CA ASP A 183 -13.60 -26.82 3.22
C ASP A 183 -12.13 -26.38 3.21
N ARG A 184 -11.34 -26.96 4.12
CA ARG A 184 -9.90 -26.72 4.23
C ARG A 184 -9.11 -27.24 3.02
N ALA A 185 -9.59 -28.30 2.34
CA ALA A 185 -8.89 -28.87 1.19
C ALA A 185 -8.96 -27.97 -0.05
N ALA A 186 -9.92 -27.05 -0.11
CA ALA A 186 -10.03 -26.03 -1.14
C ALA A 186 -9.06 -24.84 -0.95
N GLU A 187 -8.51 -24.64 0.25
CA GLU A 187 -7.70 -23.45 0.60
C GLU A 187 -6.53 -23.22 -0.35
N GLU A 188 -5.64 -24.20 -0.49
CA GLU A 188 -4.41 -24.05 -1.28
C GLU A 188 -4.71 -23.76 -2.76
N ARG A 189 -5.71 -24.46 -3.32
CA ARG A 189 -6.14 -24.28 -4.71
C ARG A 189 -6.76 -22.91 -4.93
N ALA A 190 -7.63 -22.45 -4.02
CA ALA A 190 -8.27 -21.15 -4.10
C ALA A 190 -7.24 -20.01 -4.02
N LEU A 191 -6.33 -20.10 -3.05
CA LEU A 191 -5.24 -19.15 -2.86
C LEU A 191 -4.33 -19.08 -4.10
N THR A 192 -3.91 -20.24 -4.63
CA THR A 192 -3.08 -20.31 -5.84
C THR A 192 -3.79 -19.70 -7.06
N ALA A 193 -5.07 -20.03 -7.26
CA ALA A 193 -5.87 -19.50 -8.37
C ALA A 193 -6.04 -17.98 -8.26
N PHE A 194 -6.31 -17.47 -7.06
CA PHE A 194 -6.44 -16.04 -6.78
C PHE A 194 -5.13 -15.29 -7.05
N ALA A 195 -4.00 -15.79 -6.57
CA ALA A 195 -2.69 -15.19 -6.81
C ALA A 195 -2.32 -15.20 -8.29
N ALA A 196 -2.62 -16.29 -9.01
CA ALA A 196 -2.41 -16.37 -10.45
C ALA A 196 -3.31 -15.40 -11.24
N ALA A 197 -4.57 -15.20 -10.82
CA ALA A 197 -5.47 -14.24 -11.44
C ALA A 197 -5.00 -12.79 -11.20
N LEU A 198 -4.59 -12.43 -9.98
CA LEU A 198 -4.01 -11.10 -9.68
C LEU A 198 -2.75 -10.79 -10.50
N ARG A 199 -1.92 -11.80 -10.76
CA ARG A 199 -0.70 -11.64 -11.58
C ARG A 199 -1.02 -11.46 -13.07
N ARG A 200 -2.07 -12.13 -13.58
CA ARG A 200 -2.52 -12.02 -14.98
C ARG A 200 -3.29 -10.73 -15.25
N GLY A 201 -4.16 -10.34 -14.33
CA GLY A 201 -4.99 -9.14 -14.43
C GLY A 201 -4.24 -7.83 -14.22
N ARG A 202 -2.91 -7.86 -14.03
CA ARG A 202 -2.10 -6.64 -13.99
C ARG A 202 -2.28 -5.91 -15.32
N PRO A 203 -2.81 -4.67 -15.31
CA PRO A 203 -2.56 -3.78 -16.41
C PRO A 203 -1.04 -3.70 -16.54
N GLN A 204 -0.53 -3.85 -17.76
CA GLN A 204 0.80 -3.33 -18.10
C GLN A 204 0.74 -1.82 -17.91
N GLN A 205 0.81 -1.38 -16.66
CA GLN A 205 0.78 0.02 -16.30
C GLN A 205 2.13 0.58 -16.77
N ARG A 206 2.09 1.10 -18.00
CA ARG A 206 3.11 1.90 -18.69
C ARG A 206 3.37 3.23 -17.96
N HIS A 207 3.31 3.25 -16.62
CA HIS A 207 4.06 4.20 -15.82
C HIS A 207 5.31 3.48 -15.37
N ARG A 208 6.28 3.49 -16.29
CA ARG A 208 7.67 3.26 -15.96
C ARG A 208 8.00 4.35 -14.95
N ASP A 209 8.14 4.00 -13.68
CA ASP A 209 8.85 4.88 -12.75
C ASP A 209 10.19 5.24 -13.42
N PRO A 210 10.68 6.49 -13.28
CA PRO A 210 11.99 6.88 -13.81
C PRO A 210 13.13 5.97 -13.31
N ALA A 211 12.89 5.22 -12.22
CA ALA A 211 13.80 4.29 -11.58
C ALA A 211 13.68 2.81 -12.04
N GLY A 212 12.73 2.44 -12.90
CA GLY A 212 12.72 1.11 -13.56
C GLY A 212 12.40 -0.11 -12.69
N VAL A 213 11.86 0.06 -11.47
CA VAL A 213 11.43 -1.06 -10.62
C VAL A 213 9.94 -1.30 -10.82
N THR A 214 9.57 -2.46 -11.38
CA THR A 214 8.17 -2.91 -11.42
C THR A 214 7.67 -3.10 -9.98
N GLY A 215 6.81 -2.18 -9.49
CA GLY A 215 6.18 -2.30 -8.17
C GLY A 215 5.46 -3.64 -8.02
N GLY A 216 6.01 -4.53 -7.21
CA GLY A 216 5.42 -5.85 -6.94
C GLY A 216 4.11 -5.74 -6.19
N LEU A 217 3.25 -6.77 -6.29
CA LEU A 217 2.13 -6.96 -5.36
C LEU A 217 2.57 -7.93 -4.27
N ILE A 218 2.24 -7.60 -3.03
CA ILE A 218 2.32 -8.52 -1.90
C ILE A 218 0.93 -9.09 -1.71
N ILE A 219 0.84 -10.42 -1.73
CA ILE A 219 -0.37 -11.17 -1.39
C ILE A 219 -0.03 -11.92 -0.11
N ALA A 220 -0.77 -11.66 0.96
CA ALA A 220 -0.57 -12.32 2.25
C ALA A 220 -1.86 -13.00 2.68
N ALA A 221 -1.77 -14.18 3.28
CA ALA A 221 -2.90 -14.90 3.84
C ALA A 221 -2.65 -15.27 5.30
N GLY A 222 -3.70 -15.17 6.10
CA GLY A 222 -3.71 -15.65 7.49
C GLY A 222 -4.16 -17.09 7.58
N SER A 223 -4.26 -17.63 8.80
CA SER A 223 -4.68 -19.02 9.04
C SER A 223 -6.10 -19.28 8.55
N GLY A 224 -6.35 -20.44 7.95
CA GLY A 224 -7.70 -20.88 7.62
C GLY A 224 -8.49 -21.26 8.88
N VAL A 225 -9.73 -20.79 8.98
CA VAL A 225 -10.56 -20.91 10.18
C VAL A 225 -11.95 -21.45 9.87
N GLY A 226 -12.53 -22.23 10.79
CA GLY A 226 -13.83 -22.88 10.61
C GLY A 226 -15.04 -22.09 11.15
N SER A 227 -14.82 -20.88 11.67
CA SER A 227 -15.87 -20.08 12.28
C SER A 227 -15.72 -18.59 11.99
N LEU A 228 -16.86 -17.89 11.90
CA LEU A 228 -16.88 -16.44 11.66
C LEU A 228 -16.25 -15.64 12.81
N ARG A 229 -16.29 -16.18 14.05
CA ARG A 229 -15.63 -15.57 15.22
C ARG A 229 -14.11 -15.45 15.03
N GLU A 230 -13.50 -16.40 14.33
CA GLU A 230 -12.06 -16.43 14.08
C GLU A 230 -11.67 -15.74 12.76
N ALA A 231 -12.64 -15.37 11.92
CA ALA A 231 -12.39 -14.71 10.64
C ALA A 231 -11.62 -13.39 10.80
N GLY A 232 -11.97 -12.59 11.81
CA GLY A 232 -11.25 -11.36 12.15
C GLY A 232 -9.78 -11.62 12.52
N ARG A 233 -9.50 -12.73 13.23
CA ARG A 233 -8.12 -13.15 13.54
C ARG A 233 -7.36 -13.51 12.26
N SER A 234 -7.97 -14.29 11.36
CA SER A 234 -7.36 -14.66 10.08
C SER A 234 -7.01 -13.44 9.23
N LEU A 235 -7.92 -12.47 9.14
CA LEU A 235 -7.69 -11.23 8.37
C LEU A 235 -6.64 -10.32 9.04
N THR A 236 -6.64 -10.25 10.37
CA THR A 236 -5.60 -9.54 11.13
C THR A 236 -4.24 -10.16 10.85
N GLU A 237 -4.11 -11.48 10.96
CA GLU A 237 -2.87 -12.21 10.65
C GLU A 237 -2.39 -11.92 9.22
N ALA A 238 -3.29 -11.98 8.23
CA ALA A 238 -2.97 -11.65 6.84
C ALA A 238 -2.40 -10.22 6.69
N ARG A 239 -2.98 -9.24 7.38
CA ARG A 239 -2.50 -7.85 7.37
C ARG A 239 -1.09 -7.74 7.94
N GLN A 240 -0.83 -8.42 9.05
CA GLN A 240 0.48 -8.42 9.71
C GLN A 240 1.55 -9.07 8.83
N VAL A 241 1.19 -10.19 8.18
CA VAL A 241 2.05 -10.86 7.21
C VAL A 241 2.33 -9.96 6.00
N ALA A 242 1.34 -9.25 5.49
CA ALA A 242 1.51 -8.31 4.38
C ALA A 242 2.48 -7.17 4.74
N GLU A 243 2.37 -6.63 5.95
CA GLU A 243 3.24 -5.57 6.44
C GLU A 243 4.68 -6.06 6.62
N ALA A 244 4.87 -7.22 7.26
CA ALA A 244 6.20 -7.81 7.42
C ALA A 244 6.87 -8.18 6.09
N ALA A 245 6.09 -8.59 5.08
CA ALA A 245 6.59 -8.95 3.76
C ALA A 245 7.12 -7.75 2.94
N ARG A 246 6.85 -6.50 3.35
CA ARG A 246 7.29 -5.29 2.61
C ARG A 246 8.80 -5.25 2.40
N ARG A 247 9.57 -5.66 3.40
CA ARG A 247 11.05 -5.69 3.35
C ARG A 247 11.61 -7.02 2.85
N ASP A 248 10.78 -8.04 2.64
CA ASP A 248 11.23 -9.38 2.27
C ASP A 248 11.50 -9.51 0.78
N ARG A 249 12.77 -9.64 0.37
CA ARG A 249 13.18 -9.65 -1.05
C ARG A 249 12.72 -10.89 -1.83
N ARG A 250 12.14 -11.91 -1.18
CA ARG A 250 11.62 -13.09 -1.88
C ARG A 250 10.37 -12.75 -2.68
N GLU A 251 10.24 -13.37 -3.85
CA GLU A 251 9.04 -13.27 -4.69
C GLU A 251 8.15 -14.49 -4.50
N LEU A 252 7.48 -14.57 -3.34
CA LEU A 252 6.52 -15.64 -3.09
C LEU A 252 5.18 -15.34 -3.77
N PRO A 253 4.45 -16.36 -4.25
CA PRO A 253 3.07 -16.18 -4.69
C PRO A 253 2.18 -15.67 -3.58
N ILE A 254 2.37 -16.19 -2.37
CA ILE A 254 1.58 -15.84 -1.20
C ILE A 254 2.48 -15.89 0.04
N PHE A 255 2.49 -14.81 0.80
CA PHE A 255 3.10 -14.74 2.12
C PHE A 255 2.13 -15.30 3.16
N ARG A 256 2.67 -16.05 4.13
CA ARG A 256 1.93 -16.67 5.25
C ARG A 256 2.74 -16.42 6.51
N LEU A 257 2.15 -16.66 7.67
CA LEU A 257 2.85 -16.47 8.95
C LEU A 257 4.20 -17.22 9.04
N PRO A 258 4.34 -18.49 8.57
CA PRO A 258 5.63 -19.17 8.55
C PRO A 258 6.69 -18.47 7.67
N HIS A 259 6.26 -17.68 6.67
CA HIS A 259 7.19 -16.98 5.78
C HIS A 259 7.77 -15.71 6.42
N VAL A 260 7.03 -15.05 7.32
CA VAL A 260 7.45 -13.78 7.94
C VAL A 260 8.22 -13.94 9.25
N GLY A 261 8.21 -15.14 9.85
CA GLY A 261 9.06 -15.50 10.98
C GLY A 261 8.99 -14.51 12.15
N LEU A 262 10.15 -14.10 12.64
CA LEU A 262 10.29 -13.14 13.74
C LEU A 262 9.59 -11.80 13.46
N SER A 263 9.65 -11.29 12.23
CA SER A 263 9.01 -10.01 11.87
C SER A 263 7.49 -10.04 12.08
N GLY A 264 6.85 -11.18 11.80
CA GLY A 264 5.41 -11.36 12.08
C GLY A 264 5.10 -11.36 13.58
N LEU A 265 5.94 -12.00 14.39
CA LEU A 265 5.82 -11.98 15.85
C LEU A 265 6.00 -10.58 16.43
N LEU A 266 7.01 -9.83 15.98
CA LEU A 266 7.25 -8.47 16.45
C LEU A 266 6.10 -7.53 16.10
N HIS A 267 5.43 -7.74 14.97
CA HIS A 267 4.24 -6.98 14.61
C HIS A 267 3.05 -7.27 15.53
N LEU A 268 2.86 -8.52 15.93
CA LEU A 268 1.85 -8.88 16.95
C LEU A 268 2.10 -8.18 18.29
N LEU A 269 3.37 -7.90 18.60
CA LEU A 269 3.81 -7.29 19.86
C LEU A 269 4.05 -5.78 19.73
N ARG A 270 3.74 -5.15 18.59
CA ARG A 270 4.15 -3.77 18.29
C ARG A 270 3.60 -2.74 19.28
N ASP A 271 2.40 -2.99 19.78
CA ASP A 271 1.68 -2.11 20.70
C ASP A 271 1.93 -2.50 22.17
N GLU A 272 2.72 -3.55 22.44
CA GLU A 272 3.07 -3.98 23.79
C GLU A 272 4.16 -3.07 24.38
N PRO A 273 3.94 -2.42 25.53
CA PRO A 273 4.93 -1.52 26.14
C PRO A 273 6.29 -2.18 26.39
N ARG A 274 6.28 -3.49 26.64
CA ARG A 274 7.48 -4.29 26.87
C ARG A 274 8.40 -4.34 25.65
N LEU A 275 7.84 -4.34 24.43
CA LEU A 275 8.64 -4.32 23.21
C LEU A 275 9.31 -2.96 23.03
N GLN A 276 8.60 -1.87 23.34
CA GLN A 276 9.17 -0.52 23.30
C GLN A 276 10.32 -0.38 24.31
N THR A 277 10.13 -0.82 25.56
CA THR A 277 11.20 -0.82 26.57
C THR A 277 12.42 -1.63 26.13
N PHE A 278 12.21 -2.76 25.46
CA PHE A 278 13.30 -3.55 24.89
C PHE A 278 14.07 -2.75 23.82
N VAL A 279 13.39 -2.14 22.85
CA VAL A 279 14.03 -1.32 21.81
C VAL A 279 14.78 -0.14 22.40
N GLU A 280 14.20 0.55 23.38
CA GLU A 280 14.83 1.68 24.07
C GLU A 280 16.09 1.26 24.83
N ARG A 281 16.06 0.11 25.52
CA ARG A 281 17.22 -0.44 26.22
C ARG A 281 18.36 -0.80 25.26
N GLU A 282 18.04 -1.47 24.17
CA GLU A 282 19.06 -2.00 23.24
C GLU A 282 19.60 -0.94 22.27
N LEU A 283 18.77 0.00 21.80
CA LEU A 283 19.13 0.96 20.74
C LEU A 283 19.04 2.43 21.17
N GLY A 284 18.48 2.74 22.33
CA GLY A 284 18.19 4.12 22.75
C GLY A 284 19.41 5.04 22.74
N ALA A 285 20.55 4.57 23.26
CA ALA A 285 21.79 5.34 23.27
C ALA A 285 22.29 5.67 21.85
N LEU A 286 22.18 4.72 20.92
CA LEU A 286 22.57 4.90 19.52
C LEU A 286 21.60 5.82 18.77
N LEU A 287 20.29 5.69 19.01
CA LEU A 287 19.28 6.58 18.45
C LEU A 287 19.46 8.03 18.93
N ALA A 288 19.77 8.22 20.22
CA ALA A 288 20.06 9.53 20.79
C ALA A 288 21.36 10.12 20.22
N TYR A 289 22.37 9.29 19.95
CA TYR A 289 23.59 9.73 19.27
C TYR A 289 23.29 10.21 17.85
N ASP A 290 22.58 9.42 17.04
CA ASP A 290 22.24 9.76 15.65
C ASP A 290 21.38 11.05 15.57
N ALA A 291 20.45 11.23 16.52
CA ALA A 291 19.64 12.46 16.60
C ALA A 291 20.49 13.73 16.84
N ARG A 292 21.58 13.61 17.60
CA ARG A 292 22.54 14.71 17.84
C ARG A 292 23.56 14.89 16.71
N HIS A 293 23.75 13.88 15.86
CA HIS A 293 24.76 13.88 14.80
C HIS A 293 24.15 13.53 13.43
N PRO A 294 23.32 14.40 12.82
CA PRO A 294 22.60 14.08 11.57
C PRO A 294 23.49 13.74 10.37
N ARG A 295 24.76 14.16 10.41
CA ARG A 295 25.76 13.90 9.36
C ARG A 295 26.37 12.49 9.44
N GLU A 296 26.22 11.80 10.56
CA GLU A 296 26.77 10.46 10.79
C GLU A 296 25.71 9.56 11.39
N GLN A 297 25.05 8.75 10.54
CA GLN A 297 24.02 7.80 10.97
C GLN A 297 24.64 6.43 11.25
N LEU A 298 24.93 6.16 12.52
CA LEU A 298 25.55 4.91 12.96
C LEU A 298 24.54 3.75 12.99
N LEU A 299 23.24 4.01 13.16
CA LEU A 299 22.19 2.98 13.09
C LEU A 299 22.19 2.26 11.73
N GLY A 300 22.41 2.99 10.63
CA GLY A 300 22.53 2.41 9.30
C GLY A 300 23.77 1.52 9.14
N THR A 301 24.87 1.88 9.83
CA THR A 301 26.11 1.07 9.84
C THR A 301 25.89 -0.24 10.60
N LEU A 302 25.25 -0.18 11.79
CA LEU A 302 24.88 -1.36 12.57
C LEU A 302 23.98 -2.30 11.77
N ARG A 303 22.96 -1.74 11.10
CA ARG A 303 22.06 -2.50 10.23
C ARG A 303 22.82 -3.22 9.11
N ALA A 304 23.68 -2.52 8.37
CA ALA A 304 24.47 -3.12 7.30
C ALA A 304 25.37 -4.26 7.82
N TYR A 305 25.98 -4.09 9.00
CA TYR A 305 26.78 -5.13 9.64
C TYR A 305 25.97 -6.38 9.95
N LEU A 306 24.80 -6.22 10.55
CA LEU A 306 23.96 -7.33 10.98
C LEU A 306 23.25 -8.03 9.79
N GLU A 307 22.81 -7.28 8.77
CA GLU A 307 22.20 -7.84 7.54
C GLU A 307 23.19 -8.65 6.70
N GLN A 308 24.49 -8.32 6.75
CA GLN A 308 25.56 -9.09 6.11
C GLN A 308 26.09 -10.23 6.98
N GLY A 309 25.29 -10.72 7.93
CA GLY A 309 25.66 -11.86 8.78
C GLY A 309 26.90 -11.60 9.61
N ARG A 310 27.12 -10.35 10.03
CA ARG A 310 28.28 -9.90 10.83
C ARG A 310 29.61 -9.99 10.08
N ASN A 311 29.57 -10.02 8.75
CA ASN A 311 30.76 -9.89 7.90
C ASN A 311 31.17 -8.42 7.74
N LYS A 312 32.17 -7.99 8.51
CA LYS A 312 32.66 -6.59 8.52
C LYS A 312 33.10 -6.10 7.13
N SER A 313 33.70 -6.97 6.30
CA SER A 313 34.18 -6.60 4.96
C SER A 313 33.06 -6.46 3.94
N ALA A 314 32.09 -7.38 3.94
CA ALA A 314 30.93 -7.30 3.05
C ALA A 314 30.05 -6.09 3.41
N ALA A 315 29.85 -5.85 4.71
CA ALA A 315 29.07 -4.71 5.20
C ALA A 315 29.70 -3.36 4.86
N ALA A 316 31.03 -3.23 4.93
CA ALA A 316 31.73 -2.02 4.49
C ALA A 316 31.46 -1.70 3.01
N GLY A 317 31.45 -2.73 2.15
CA GLY A 317 31.13 -2.59 0.73
C GLY A 317 29.70 -2.09 0.49
N VAL A 318 28.71 -2.71 1.14
CA VAL A 318 27.29 -2.32 1.04
C VAL A 318 27.04 -0.92 1.62
N ALA A 319 27.76 -0.55 2.67
CA ALA A 319 27.66 0.79 3.28
C ALA A 319 28.45 1.87 2.51
N HIS A 320 29.13 1.51 1.40
CA HIS A 320 29.99 2.41 0.61
C HIS A 320 31.07 3.11 1.46
N LEU A 321 31.65 2.39 2.43
CA LEU A 321 32.70 2.89 3.32
C LEU A 321 33.99 2.13 3.10
N SER A 322 35.12 2.81 3.30
CA SER A 322 36.40 2.11 3.42
C SER A 322 36.36 1.15 4.61
N ARG A 323 37.07 0.02 4.51
CA ARG A 323 37.14 -0.96 5.62
C ARG A 323 37.59 -0.31 6.94
N PRO A 324 38.65 0.53 6.98
CA PRO A 324 39.05 1.19 8.21
C PRO A 324 37.94 2.07 8.82
N ALA A 325 37.28 2.90 7.99
CA ALA A 325 36.20 3.77 8.46
C ALA A 325 34.99 2.97 8.98
N PHE A 326 34.67 1.84 8.34
CA PHE A 326 33.60 0.95 8.81
C PHE A 326 33.94 0.35 10.18
N TYR A 327 35.19 -0.07 10.38
CA TYR A 327 35.62 -0.69 11.63
C TYR A 327 35.66 0.32 12.77
N GLU A 328 36.12 1.54 12.53
CA GLU A 328 36.06 2.64 13.49
C GLU A 328 34.62 2.95 13.91
N ARG A 329 33.68 2.93 12.95
CA ARG A 329 32.25 3.11 13.25
C ARG A 329 31.69 1.97 14.09
N LEU A 330 32.02 0.71 13.80
CA LEU A 330 31.61 -0.41 14.66
C LEU A 330 32.18 -0.29 16.07
N ALA A 331 33.46 0.07 16.22
CA ALA A 331 34.08 0.29 17.53
C ALA A 331 33.45 1.47 18.29
N ARG A 332 32.97 2.49 17.58
CA ARG A 332 32.20 3.58 18.16
C ARG A 332 30.81 3.13 18.60
N ILE A 333 30.11 2.35 17.77
CA ILE A 333 28.80 1.77 18.11
C ILE A 333 28.90 0.92 19.37
N GLY A 334 29.89 0.03 19.46
CA GLY A 334 30.11 -0.80 20.65
C GLY A 334 30.32 0.03 21.92
N ARG A 335 31.07 1.14 21.84
CA ARG A 335 31.24 2.06 22.98
C ARG A 335 29.98 2.84 23.35
N ILE A 336 29.18 3.25 22.37
CA ILE A 336 27.93 3.99 22.63
C ILE A 336 26.89 3.08 23.29
N LEU A 337 26.79 1.84 22.83
CA LEU A 337 25.85 0.85 23.34
C LEU A 337 26.35 0.11 24.58
N ASP A 338 27.60 0.31 24.97
CA ASP A 338 28.30 -0.49 25.99
C ASP A 338 28.16 -2.00 25.73
N ALA A 339 28.38 -2.39 24.48
CA ALA A 339 28.03 -3.71 23.95
C ALA A 339 29.17 -4.33 23.12
N ASP A 340 29.38 -5.63 23.32
CA ASP A 340 30.31 -6.42 22.51
C ASP A 340 29.66 -6.87 21.19
N LEU A 341 30.07 -6.25 20.07
CA LEU A 341 29.59 -6.59 18.73
C LEU A 341 30.22 -7.88 18.15
N ASP A 342 31.19 -8.46 18.84
CA ASP A 342 31.72 -9.78 18.51
C ASP A 342 30.94 -10.92 19.24
N SER A 343 30.07 -10.58 20.20
CA SER A 343 29.11 -11.52 20.80
C SER A 343 27.93 -11.84 19.88
N VAL A 344 27.63 -13.14 19.72
CA VAL A 344 26.48 -13.64 18.94
C VAL A 344 25.17 -13.22 19.59
N GLU A 345 25.05 -13.37 20.90
CA GLU A 345 23.84 -13.08 21.66
C GLU A 345 23.52 -11.59 21.63
N THR A 346 24.51 -10.74 21.86
CA THR A 346 24.38 -9.28 21.78
C THR A 346 23.95 -8.84 20.39
N CYS A 347 24.60 -9.35 19.34
CA CYS A 347 24.23 -9.01 17.97
C CYS A 347 22.83 -9.50 17.59
N LEU A 348 22.41 -10.67 18.09
CA LEU A 348 21.04 -11.16 17.88
C LEU A 348 20.03 -10.23 18.56
N SER A 349 20.26 -9.85 19.81
CA SER A 349 19.43 -8.89 20.55
C SER A 349 19.29 -7.57 19.79
N LEU A 350 20.41 -7.00 19.34
CA LEU A 350 20.43 -5.77 18.55
C LEU A 350 19.71 -5.92 17.20
N HIS A 351 19.82 -7.08 16.54
CA HIS A 351 19.10 -7.35 15.29
C HIS A 351 17.58 -7.41 15.53
N VAL A 352 17.14 -8.09 16.59
CA VAL A 352 15.72 -8.14 17.00
C VAL A 352 15.23 -6.72 17.31
N ALA A 353 16.01 -5.92 18.04
CA ALA A 353 15.68 -4.54 18.36
C ALA A 353 15.54 -3.65 17.12
N LEU A 354 16.39 -3.84 16.10
CA LEU A 354 16.25 -3.13 14.81
C LEU A 354 14.97 -3.50 14.08
N LEU A 355 14.63 -4.79 14.03
CA LEU A 355 13.37 -5.27 13.42
C LEU A 355 12.14 -4.76 14.18
N ALA A 356 12.22 -4.69 15.51
CA ALA A 356 11.15 -4.16 16.35
C ALA A 356 10.98 -2.65 16.15
N LEU A 357 12.08 -1.88 16.13
CA LEU A 357 12.07 -0.45 15.85
C LEU A 357 11.42 -0.13 14.49
N ASP A 358 11.77 -0.92 13.48
CA ASP A 358 11.19 -0.79 12.14
C ASP A 358 9.68 -1.05 12.14
N THR A 359 9.25 -2.08 12.86
CA THR A 359 7.83 -2.43 13.02
C THR A 359 7.05 -1.32 13.71
N ILE A 360 7.62 -0.68 14.73
CA ILE A 360 6.98 0.44 15.47
C ILE A 360 6.90 1.70 14.59
N ARG A 361 7.91 1.96 13.75
CA ARG A 361 8.00 3.17 12.92
C ARG A 361 7.19 3.12 11.63
N THR A 362 6.78 1.94 11.18
CA THR A 362 6.02 1.77 9.94
C THR A 362 4.62 1.29 10.29
N PRO A 363 3.65 2.21 10.52
CA PRO A 363 2.32 1.89 11.05
C PRO A 363 1.47 1.03 10.11
#